data_AF-A0A662AXB0-F1
#
_entry.id   AF-A0A662AXB0-F1
#
_cell.length_a   1.000
_cell.length_b   1.000
_cell.length_c   1.000
_cell.angle_alpha   90.00
_cell.angle_beta   90.00
_cell.angle_gamma   90.00
#
_symmetry.space_group_name_H-M   'P 1'
#
loop_
_entity.id
_entity.type
_entity.pdbx_description
1 polymer ?
#
loop_
_entity_poly.entity_id
_entity_poly.type
_entity_poly.pdbx_seq_one_letter_code
_entity_poly.pdbx_strand_id
1 'polypeptide(L)'
;DYEIVENADAELAALARFSPKKTAIIDKRFKSVTDKLPEAEFFSLDTGYIQLKSYKPNHLTYKSATNKERLAVFSEIYYDKGWNAYVDGFPTEHIRVNYILRGMIIPEGIHNIEFKFEPKTYIVSQKVAMGSSILVVLLLLASLAYYLKKEKLKVKEPIEE
;
A
#
# COMPACT_ATOMS: atom_id res chain seq x y z
N ASP A 1 -2.77 25.13 4.38
CA ASP A 1 -2.27 25.53 3.06
C ASP A 1 -1.38 24.47 2.45
N TYR A 2 -1.12 24.55 1.15
CA TYR A 2 -0.15 23.72 0.46
C TYR A 2 0.70 24.54 -0.53
N GLU A 3 1.94 24.11 -0.75
CA GLU A 3 2.88 24.66 -1.74
C GLU A 3 3.23 23.55 -2.73
N ILE A 4 2.99 23.80 -4.02
CA ILE A 4 3.38 22.85 -5.08
C ILE A 4 4.76 23.24 -5.59
N VAL A 5 5.67 22.28 -5.61
CA VAL A 5 7.07 22.46 -6.03
C VAL A 5 7.40 21.60 -7.24
N GLU A 6 8.35 22.04 -8.06
CA GLU A 6 8.62 21.43 -9.37
C GLU A 6 9.16 19.98 -9.29
N ASN A 7 9.93 19.64 -8.26
CA ASN A 7 10.60 18.35 -8.13
C ASN A 7 11.03 18.04 -6.68
N ALA A 8 11.67 16.88 -6.49
CA ALA A 8 12.15 16.41 -5.18
C ALA A 8 13.20 17.32 -4.53
N ASP A 9 14.10 17.92 -5.31
CA ASP A 9 15.13 18.82 -4.77
C ASP A 9 14.49 20.11 -4.25
N ALA A 10 13.52 20.65 -4.99
CA ALA A 10 12.73 21.80 -4.56
C ALA A 10 11.87 21.49 -3.33
N GLU A 11 11.31 20.27 -3.24
CA GLU A 11 10.59 19.79 -2.06
C GLU A 11 11.50 19.77 -0.83
N LEU A 12 12.69 19.20 -0.95
CA LEU A 12 13.68 19.14 0.13
C LEU A 12 14.17 20.53 0.55
N ALA A 13 14.41 21.43 -0.42
CA ALA A 13 14.81 22.80 -0.13
C ALA A 13 13.70 23.58 0.59
N ALA A 14 12.44 23.38 0.21
CA ALA A 14 11.30 24.03 0.85
C ALA A 14 11.07 23.51 2.29
N LEU A 15 11.42 22.25 2.58
CA LEU A 15 11.39 21.69 3.94
C LEU A 15 12.32 22.43 4.94
N ALA A 16 13.33 23.17 4.47
CA ALA A 16 14.21 23.93 5.36
C ALA A 16 13.54 25.20 5.94
N ARG A 17 12.48 25.70 5.29
CA ARG A 17 11.87 27.01 5.59
C ARG A 17 10.37 26.98 5.87
N PHE A 18 9.72 25.81 5.82
CA PHE A 18 8.28 25.68 5.99
C PHE A 18 7.83 25.52 7.45
N SER A 19 6.53 25.75 7.70
CA SER A 19 5.89 25.41 8.99
C SER A 19 4.98 24.20 8.81
N PRO A 20 5.31 23.02 9.38
CA PRO A 20 4.53 21.79 9.17
C PRO A 20 3.12 21.85 9.77
N LYS A 21 2.87 22.77 10.72
CA LYS A 21 1.53 23.01 11.27
C LYS A 21 0.61 23.79 10.33
N LYS A 22 1.15 24.45 9.29
CA LYS A 22 0.40 25.37 8.43
C LYS A 22 0.42 24.96 6.96
N THR A 23 1.55 24.44 6.49
CA THR A 23 1.81 24.24 5.07
C THR A 23 2.26 22.82 4.78
N ALA A 24 1.63 22.20 3.79
CA ALA A 24 2.06 20.95 3.18
C ALA A 24 2.82 21.23 1.88
N ILE A 25 3.94 20.56 1.65
CA ILE A 25 4.73 20.69 0.41
C ILE A 25 4.42 19.49 -0.47
N ILE A 26 4.06 19.72 -1.73
CA ILE A 26 3.65 18.67 -2.66
C ILE A 26 4.46 18.76 -3.94
N ASP A 27 5.06 17.64 -4.34
CA ASP A 27 5.74 17.56 -5.63
C ASP A 27 4.74 17.57 -6.79
N LYS A 28 5.03 18.37 -7.82
CA LYS A 28 4.23 18.52 -9.05
C LYS A 28 3.96 17.21 -9.79
N ARG A 29 4.74 16.15 -9.54
CA ARG A 29 4.47 14.80 -10.06
C ARG A 29 3.13 14.23 -9.58
N PHE A 30 2.58 14.73 -8.47
CA PHE A 30 1.27 14.34 -7.94
C PHE A 30 0.10 15.20 -8.47
N LYS A 31 0.27 15.79 -9.65
CA LYS A 31 -0.70 16.66 -10.32
C LYS A 31 -2.12 16.09 -10.41
N SER A 32 -2.26 14.79 -10.63
CA SER A 32 -3.56 14.08 -10.69
C SER A 32 -4.44 14.28 -9.45
N VAL A 33 -3.81 14.50 -8.31
CA VAL A 33 -4.47 14.76 -7.03
C VAL A 33 -4.47 16.26 -6.72
N THR A 34 -3.39 16.99 -7.04
CA THR A 34 -3.35 18.43 -6.75
C THR A 34 -4.35 19.24 -7.57
N ASP A 35 -4.68 18.81 -8.78
CA ASP A 35 -5.70 19.49 -9.62
C ASP A 35 -7.12 19.36 -9.04
N LYS A 36 -7.32 18.39 -8.14
CA LYS A 36 -8.58 18.18 -7.40
C LYS A 36 -8.56 18.83 -6.02
N LEU A 37 -7.44 19.45 -5.61
CA LEU A 37 -7.38 20.09 -4.31
C LEU A 37 -8.27 21.34 -4.33
N PRO A 38 -9.07 21.56 -3.28
CA PRO A 38 -9.76 22.83 -3.13
C PRO A 38 -8.71 23.97 -3.08
N GLU A 39 -9.08 25.15 -3.60
CA GLU A 39 -8.24 26.34 -3.48
C GLU A 39 -7.86 26.53 -2.01
N ALA A 40 -6.58 26.81 -1.76
CA ALA A 40 -6.05 26.98 -0.41
C ALA A 40 -6.59 28.27 0.20
N GLU A 41 -7.83 28.29 0.67
CA GLU A 41 -8.30 29.38 1.52
C GLU A 41 -7.71 29.21 2.93
N PHE A 42 -7.35 30.33 3.55
CA PHE A 42 -6.76 30.36 4.87
C PHE A 42 -7.85 30.03 5.91
N PHE A 43 -8.02 28.76 6.25
CA PHE A 43 -9.15 28.32 7.08
C PHE A 43 -8.85 28.40 8.58
N SER A 44 -9.79 29.00 9.30
CA SER A 44 -9.80 29.19 10.75
C SER A 44 -9.45 27.91 11.54
N LEU A 45 -8.84 28.12 12.70
CA LEU A 45 -8.30 27.15 13.67
C LEU A 45 -9.28 26.11 14.25
N ASP A 46 -10.44 25.86 13.64
CA ASP A 46 -11.42 24.92 14.20
C ASP A 46 -12.15 24.07 13.14
N THR A 47 -12.55 22.89 13.60
CA THR A 47 -13.56 21.91 13.09
C THR A 47 -13.11 20.71 12.27
N GLY A 48 -11.81 20.43 12.16
CA GLY A 48 -11.31 19.18 11.59
C GLY A 48 -10.48 18.39 12.60
N TYR A 49 -10.77 17.11 12.83
CA TYR A 49 -9.84 16.22 13.54
C TYR A 49 -9.55 14.98 12.72
N ILE A 50 -8.36 14.43 12.93
CA ILE A 50 -8.00 13.11 12.48
C ILE A 50 -7.27 12.39 13.62
N GLN A 51 -7.69 11.17 13.92
CA GLN A 51 -7.18 10.42 15.05
C GLN A 51 -6.84 9.00 14.61
N LEU A 52 -5.61 8.57 14.85
CA LEU A 52 -5.19 7.18 14.72
C LEU A 52 -5.93 6.32 15.75
N LYS A 53 -6.66 5.31 15.28
CA LYS A 53 -7.43 4.38 16.11
C LYS A 53 -6.71 3.06 16.31
N SER A 54 -6.02 2.56 15.29
CA SER A 54 -5.22 1.34 15.37
C SER A 54 -3.98 1.44 14.50
N TYR A 55 -2.87 0.94 15.03
CA TYR A 55 -1.59 0.90 14.35
C TYR A 55 -1.07 -0.54 14.33
N LYS A 56 -1.04 -1.15 13.15
CA LYS A 56 -0.43 -2.46 12.89
C LYS A 56 0.55 -2.36 11.74
N PRO A 57 1.56 -3.25 11.66
CA PRO A 57 2.58 -3.19 10.60
C PRO A 57 2.04 -3.19 9.17
N ASN A 58 0.88 -3.83 8.96
CA ASN A 58 0.24 -3.96 7.65
C ASN A 58 -1.13 -3.27 7.57
N HIS A 59 -1.59 -2.61 8.63
CA HIS A 59 -2.93 -2.01 8.67
C HIS A 59 -2.99 -0.85 9.66
N LEU A 60 -3.33 0.33 9.16
CA LEU A 60 -3.54 1.54 9.95
C LEU A 60 -5.00 1.97 9.81
N THR A 61 -5.62 2.37 10.91
CA THR A 61 -6.99 2.91 10.88
C THR A 61 -7.03 4.27 11.56
N TYR A 62 -7.65 5.23 10.90
CA TYR A 62 -7.88 6.57 11.40
C TYR A 62 -9.37 6.87 11.37
N LYS A 63 -9.81 7.73 12.30
CA LYS A 63 -11.11 8.36 12.25
C LYS A 63 -10.92 9.84 12.01
N SER A 64 -11.59 10.38 11.02
CA SER A 64 -11.60 11.80 10.71
C SER A 64 -12.99 12.38 10.83
N ALA A 65 -13.07 13.66 11.18
CA ALA A 65 -14.27 14.46 11.00
C ALA A 65 -13.84 15.83 10.48
N THR A 66 -14.50 16.29 9.43
CA THR A 66 -14.27 17.62 8.88
C THR A 66 -15.55 18.16 8.25
N ASN A 67 -15.73 19.48 8.27
CA ASN A 67 -16.88 20.17 7.69
C ASN A 67 -16.66 20.64 6.25
N LYS A 68 -15.53 20.28 5.64
CA LYS A 68 -15.19 20.60 4.25
C LYS A 68 -14.26 19.53 3.70
N GLU A 69 -14.17 19.44 2.39
CA GLU A 69 -13.10 18.68 1.77
C GLU A 69 -11.73 19.28 2.14
N ARG A 70 -10.79 18.44 2.60
CA ARG A 70 -9.46 18.89 3.07
C ARG A 70 -8.35 17.90 2.72
N LEU A 71 -7.16 18.42 2.46
CA LEU A 71 -5.94 17.61 2.43
C LEU A 71 -5.51 17.25 3.85
N ALA A 72 -5.52 15.96 4.19
CA ALA A 72 -4.90 15.44 5.40
C ALA A 72 -3.48 14.97 5.12
N VAL A 73 -2.58 15.26 6.06
CA VAL A 73 -1.20 14.77 6.07
C VAL A 73 -1.06 13.78 7.23
N PHE A 74 -0.52 12.60 6.94
CA PHE A 74 -0.34 11.52 7.89
C PHE A 74 1.14 11.36 8.18
N SER A 75 1.51 11.15 9.44
CA SER A 75 2.90 10.89 9.87
C SER A 75 3.40 9.49 9.50
N GLU A 76 3.08 9.04 8.29
CA GLU A 76 3.38 7.71 7.77
C GLU A 76 4.24 7.83 6.51
N ILE A 77 5.20 6.94 6.35
CA ILE A 77 6.10 6.94 5.19
C ILE A 77 5.32 6.57 3.92
N TYR A 78 5.40 7.41 2.89
CA TYR A 78 4.86 7.17 1.58
C TYR A 78 5.64 6.05 0.86
N TYR A 79 4.90 5.05 0.40
CA TYR A 79 5.45 3.96 -0.41
C TYR A 79 4.36 3.38 -1.31
N ASP A 80 4.47 3.67 -2.60
CA ASP A 80 3.51 3.33 -3.65
C ASP A 80 3.46 1.83 -3.99
N LYS A 81 4.44 1.04 -3.53
CA LYS A 81 4.52 -0.40 -3.81
C LYS A 81 3.88 -1.24 -2.71
N GLY A 82 2.57 -1.08 -2.54
CA GLY A 82 1.75 -2.02 -1.78
C GLY A 82 0.93 -1.43 -0.64
N TRP A 83 1.15 -0.17 -0.26
CA TRP A 83 0.19 0.51 0.60
C TRP A 83 -0.98 1.01 -0.24
N ASN A 84 -2.17 0.53 0.08
CA ASN A 84 -3.44 1.01 -0.47
C ASN A 84 -4.16 1.82 0.60
N ALA A 85 -4.95 2.79 0.18
CA ALA A 85 -5.69 3.66 1.08
C ALA A 85 -7.18 3.64 0.75
N TYR A 86 -8.02 3.74 1.79
CA TYR A 86 -9.46 3.62 1.68
C TYR A 86 -10.15 4.65 2.55
N VAL A 87 -11.24 5.23 2.06
CA VAL A 87 -12.16 6.09 2.80
C VAL A 87 -13.51 5.39 2.83
N ASP A 88 -13.98 5.03 4.02
CA ASP A 88 -15.20 4.25 4.24
C ASP A 88 -15.28 2.96 3.41
N GLY A 89 -14.13 2.31 3.20
CA GLY A 89 -14.01 1.07 2.42
C GLY A 89 -13.82 1.28 0.91
N PHE A 90 -13.95 2.51 0.40
CA PHE A 90 -13.73 2.80 -1.02
C PHE A 90 -12.27 3.14 -1.31
N PRO A 91 -11.64 2.52 -2.34
CA PRO A 91 -10.27 2.84 -2.73
C PRO A 91 -10.10 4.33 -3.02
N THR A 92 -9.12 4.96 -2.37
CA THR A 92 -8.85 6.39 -2.50
C THR A 92 -7.36 6.62 -2.74
N GLU A 93 -7.05 7.51 -3.69
CA GLU A 93 -5.67 7.85 -4.04
C GLU A 93 -5.01 8.61 -2.89
N HIS A 94 -3.76 8.28 -2.59
CA HIS A 94 -2.93 9.02 -1.64
C HIS A 94 -1.59 9.35 -2.29
N ILE A 95 -0.99 10.44 -1.85
CA ILE A 95 0.18 11.06 -2.47
C ILE A 95 1.31 11.21 -1.46
N ARG A 96 2.49 11.54 -1.98
CA ARG A 96 3.60 11.97 -1.15
C ARG A 96 3.49 13.46 -0.85
N VAL A 97 3.70 13.81 0.41
CA VAL A 97 3.70 15.18 0.92
C VAL A 97 4.90 15.34 1.84
N ASN A 98 5.47 16.54 1.93
CA ASN A 98 6.62 16.84 2.78
C ASN A 98 7.76 15.84 2.58
N TYR A 99 8.03 15.48 1.32
CA TYR A 99 9.07 14.59 0.82
C TYR A 99 8.94 13.11 1.19
N ILE A 100 8.34 12.78 2.33
CA ILE A 100 8.28 11.40 2.84
C ILE A 100 6.92 11.00 3.38
N LEU A 101 6.04 11.95 3.71
CA LEU A 101 4.77 11.67 4.36
C LEU A 101 3.68 11.30 3.36
N ARG A 102 2.62 10.65 3.84
CA ARG A 102 1.40 10.41 3.06
C ARG A 102 0.47 11.61 3.17
N GLY A 103 -0.18 11.95 2.07
CA GLY A 103 -1.31 12.87 2.03
C GLY A 103 -2.50 12.29 1.29
N MET A 104 -3.71 12.70 1.68
CA MET A 104 -4.95 12.29 1.02
C MET A 104 -5.99 13.39 1.14
N ILE A 105 -6.82 13.55 0.11
CA ILE A 105 -8.02 14.39 0.16
C ILE A 105 -9.11 13.62 0.91
N ILE A 106 -9.60 14.18 2.01
CA ILE A 106 -10.72 13.65 2.77
C ILE A 106 -11.94 14.53 2.47
N PRO A 107 -13.07 13.95 2.04
CA PRO A 107 -14.33 14.69 1.83
C PRO A 107 -14.87 15.32 3.14
N GLU A 108 -15.84 16.20 2.99
CA GLU A 108 -16.65 16.66 4.13
C GLU A 108 -17.41 15.49 4.77
N GLY A 109 -17.36 15.40 6.09
CA GLY A 109 -18.09 14.42 6.87
C GLY A 109 -17.22 13.73 7.93
N ILE A 110 -17.76 12.64 8.48
CA ILE A 110 -17.06 11.75 9.39
C ILE A 110 -16.69 10.50 8.61
N HIS A 111 -15.39 10.22 8.50
CA HIS A 111 -14.89 9.11 7.69
C HIS A 111 -13.96 8.20 8.47
N ASN A 112 -14.03 6.91 8.18
CA ASN A 112 -13.03 5.93 8.56
C ASN A 112 -12.02 5.80 7.44
N ILE A 113 -10.74 6.02 7.76
CA ILE A 113 -9.66 5.96 6.80
C ILE A 113 -8.81 4.74 7.14
N GLU A 114 -8.51 3.93 6.14
CA GLU A 114 -7.67 2.75 6.31
C GLU A 114 -6.50 2.79 5.36
N PHE A 115 -5.30 2.49 5.87
CA PHE A 115 -4.17 2.11 5.03
C PHE A 115 -3.91 0.62 5.21
N LYS A 116 -3.86 -0.15 4.11
CA LYS A 116 -3.60 -1.59 4.13
C LYS A 116 -2.39 -1.91 3.27
N PHE A 117 -1.47 -2.72 3.79
CA PHE A 117 -0.32 -3.18 3.04
C PHE A 117 -0.66 -4.47 2.30
N GLU A 118 -1.01 -4.33 1.03
CA GLU A 118 -1.47 -5.39 0.13
C GLU A 118 -0.66 -5.38 -1.18
N PRO A 119 0.65 -5.68 -1.12
CA PRO A 119 1.51 -5.67 -2.31
C PRO A 119 1.07 -6.76 -3.30
N LYS A 120 0.83 -6.36 -4.55
CA LYS A 120 0.47 -7.28 -5.64
C LYS A 120 1.48 -8.43 -5.79
N THR A 121 2.76 -8.14 -5.57
CA THR A 121 3.85 -9.13 -5.63
C THR A 121 3.66 -10.28 -4.64
N TYR A 122 3.13 -10.02 -3.43
CA TYR A 122 2.90 -11.07 -2.45
C TYR A 122 1.88 -12.10 -2.96
N ILE A 123 0.78 -11.63 -3.56
CA ILE A 123 -0.27 -12.48 -4.13
C ILE A 123 0.30 -13.33 -5.28
N VAL A 124 1.12 -12.73 -6.14
CA VAL A 124 1.75 -13.45 -7.27
C VAL A 124 2.73 -14.50 -6.76
N SER A 125 3.64 -14.14 -5.84
CA SER A 125 4.62 -15.05 -5.28
C SER A 125 3.96 -16.22 -4.56
N GLN A 126 2.88 -15.99 -3.83
CA GLN A 126 2.13 -17.05 -3.16
C GLN A 126 1.56 -18.07 -4.16
N LYS A 127 0.98 -17.59 -5.28
CA LYS A 127 0.46 -18.47 -6.34
C LYS A 127 1.58 -19.28 -7.02
N VAL A 128 2.71 -18.65 -7.32
CA VAL A 128 3.87 -19.31 -7.92
C VAL A 128 4.46 -20.36 -6.98
N ALA A 129 4.63 -20.02 -5.70
CA ALA A 129 5.11 -20.95 -4.68
C ALA A 129 4.17 -22.15 -4.55
N MET A 130 2.86 -21.93 -4.50
CA MET A 130 1.87 -23.00 -4.42
C MET A 130 1.91 -23.92 -5.65
N GLY A 131 1.99 -23.35 -6.86
CA GLY A 131 2.13 -24.14 -8.09
C GLY A 131 3.43 -24.96 -8.10
N SER A 132 4.54 -24.37 -7.64
CA SER A 132 5.83 -25.05 -7.54
C SER A 132 5.79 -26.20 -6.53
N SER A 133 5.18 -25.99 -5.36
CA SER A 133 5.00 -27.03 -4.34
C SER A 133 4.17 -28.20 -4.86
N ILE A 134 3.07 -27.93 -5.57
CA ILE A 134 2.24 -28.97 -6.19
C ILE A 134 3.07 -29.76 -7.21
N LEU A 135 3.83 -29.07 -8.06
CA LEU A 135 4.68 -29.71 -9.06
C LEU A 135 5.73 -30.63 -8.41
N VAL A 136 6.38 -30.19 -7.35
CA VAL A 136 7.36 -31.02 -6.60
C VAL A 136 6.69 -32.26 -6.03
N VAL A 137 5.51 -32.14 -5.41
CA VAL A 137 4.77 -33.28 -4.87
C VAL A 137 4.40 -34.27 -5.98
N LEU A 138 3.94 -33.79 -7.15
CA LEU A 138 3.61 -34.65 -8.28
C LEU A 138 4.85 -35.38 -8.82
N LEU A 139 6.00 -34.72 -8.91
CA LEU A 139 7.25 -35.34 -9.35
C LEU A 139 7.73 -36.43 -8.37
N LEU A 140 7.59 -36.19 -7.06
CA LEU A 140 7.91 -37.19 -6.03
C LEU A 140 6.97 -38.40 -6.07
N LEU A 141 5.67 -38.19 -6.28
CA LEU A 141 4.71 -39.27 -6.43
C LEU A 141 4.96 -40.07 -7.72
N ALA A 142 5.27 -39.39 -8.82
CA ALA A 142 5.60 -40.02 -10.10
C ALA A 142 6.88 -40.86 -10.01
N SER A 143 7.93 -40.34 -9.36
CA SER A 143 9.19 -41.07 -9.18
C SER A 143 9.02 -42.29 -8.27
N LEU A 144 8.25 -42.17 -7.19
CA LEU A 144 7.91 -43.29 -6.31
C LEU A 144 7.10 -44.37 -7.04
N ALA A 145 6.07 -43.98 -7.80
CA ALA A 145 5.27 -44.91 -8.60
C ALA A 145 6.12 -45.64 -9.65
N TYR A 146 7.03 -44.93 -10.30
CA TYR A 146 7.98 -45.52 -11.24
C TYR A 146 8.91 -46.52 -10.57
N TYR A 147 9.46 -46.19 -9.39
CA TYR A 147 10.31 -47.09 -8.61
C TYR A 147 9.58 -48.38 -8.22
N LEU A 148 8.39 -48.27 -7.64
CA LEU A 148 7.59 -49.43 -7.23
C LEU A 148 7.17 -50.30 -8.41
N LYS A 149 6.89 -49.71 -9.58
CA LYS A 149 6.61 -50.47 -10.82
C LYS A 149 7.85 -51.24 -11.29
N LYS A 150 9.03 -50.63 -11.23
CA LYS A 150 10.29 -51.26 -11.63
C LYS A 150 10.66 -52.45 -10.74
N GLU A 151 10.48 -52.35 -9.42
CA GLU A 151 10.73 -53.49 -8.53
C GLU A 151 9.77 -54.66 -8.79
N LYS A 152 8.48 -54.39 -8.99
CA LYS A 152 7.51 -55.43 -9.35
C LYS A 152 7.84 -56.15 -10.66
N LEU A 153 8.50 -55.47 -11.60
CA LEU A 153 8.94 -56.07 -12.86
C LEU A 153 10.19 -56.95 -12.67
N LYS A 154 11.16 -56.53 -11.86
CA LYS A 154 12.34 -57.35 -11.53
C LYS A 154 12.02 -58.65 -10.81
N VAL A 155 11.02 -58.66 -9.92
CA VAL A 155 10.61 -59.86 -9.17
C VAL A 155 9.91 -60.90 -10.07
N LYS A 156 9.48 -60.51 -11.28
CA LYS A 156 8.76 -61.39 -12.22
C LYS A 156 9.65 -62.06 -13.28
N GLU A 157 10.91 -61.65 -13.44
CA GLU A 157 11.84 -62.37 -14.32
C GLU A 157 12.20 -63.72 -13.68
N PRO A 158 11.91 -64.87 -14.32
CA PRO A 158 12.25 -66.17 -13.76
C PRO A 158 13.77 -66.34 -13.75
N ILE A 159 14.29 -66.97 -12.70
CA ILE A 159 15.67 -67.43 -12.64
C ILE A 159 15.79 -68.50 -13.74
N GLU A 160 16.43 -68.17 -14.86
CA GLU A 160 16.84 -69.17 -15.85
C GLU A 160 17.92 -70.05 -15.19
N GLU A 161 17.55 -71.31 -14.92
CA GLU A 161 18.47 -72.41 -14.56
C GLU A 161 19.28 -72.88 -15.78
#